data_AF-A0A2T4UEX9-F1
#
_entry.id   AF-A0A2T4UEX9-F1
#
_cell.length_a   1.000
_cell.length_b   1.000
_cell.length_c   1.000
_cell.angle_alpha   90.00
_cell.angle_beta   90.00
_cell.angle_gamma   90.00
#
_symmetry.space_group_name_H-M   'P 1'
#
loop_
_entity.id
_entity.type
_entity.pdbx_description
1 polymer ?
#
loop_
_entity_poly.entity_id
_entity_poly.type
_entity_poly.pdbx_seq_one_letter_code
_entity_poly.pdbx_strand_id
1 'polypeptide(L)'
;MDRGLHDDLRGLGGAARRDEPAEVRGRRVPAPPADRGGRRRGDRPRPARPGAVSRPRPVNPAPGGPSVNPLSRTVRPLLLGTLLGGALLASGCSVNNNGDDQVAGKQLFVSKCGSCHILGRADTKGVTGPNLDEAFKRPLKDGFGRDGVRGVVYQQIKHPQIGSVMPRDLVDDEGARDIASYVAAVAAAGGKDGGALATAVKSSASDKPAVAENGVLTIPADPGGQLLYVNATAQAPAGSLEVKMPNESSVPHDIVIDGKGESQQVTGGEAGFTADFAPGKYTYYCSVPGHRQAGMEGTLTVQ
;
A
#
# COMPACT_ATOMS: atom_id res chain seq x y z
N MET A 1 18.49 -30.78 -62.25
CA MET A 1 18.87 -32.08 -61.69
C MET A 1 20.21 -31.86 -60.99
N ASP A 2 20.26 -31.00 -59.97
CA ASP A 2 20.11 -31.27 -58.52
C ASP A 2 21.24 -32.20 -58.00
N ARG A 3 22.33 -31.67 -57.41
CA ARG A 3 22.59 -31.49 -55.94
C ARG A 3 22.14 -32.71 -55.12
N GLY A 4 22.89 -33.31 -54.19
CA GLY A 4 24.14 -33.04 -53.49
C GLY A 4 24.19 -34.06 -52.32
N LEU A 5 25.35 -34.65 -52.04
CA LEU A 5 26.14 -34.45 -50.82
C LEU A 5 25.80 -35.34 -49.59
N HIS A 6 26.84 -36.08 -49.16
CA HIS A 6 27.25 -36.41 -47.77
C HIS A 6 26.43 -37.41 -46.95
N ASP A 7 26.98 -38.12 -45.96
CA ASP A 7 28.31 -38.69 -45.63
C ASP A 7 28.07 -39.52 -44.35
N ASP A 8 28.97 -40.46 -44.08
CA ASP A 8 28.92 -41.49 -43.05
C ASP A 8 28.74 -41.02 -41.58
N LEU A 9 28.02 -41.81 -40.76
CA LEU A 9 28.34 -41.98 -39.33
C LEU A 9 28.04 -43.41 -38.83
N ARG A 10 29.11 -44.15 -38.53
CA ARG A 10 29.14 -45.37 -37.70
C ARG A 10 29.45 -45.00 -36.24
N GLY A 11 28.71 -45.63 -35.31
CA GLY A 11 29.32 -46.50 -34.29
C GLY A 11 29.58 -45.96 -32.88
N LEU A 12 29.36 -46.90 -31.93
CA LEU A 12 29.85 -46.99 -30.54
C LEU A 12 28.99 -46.24 -29.49
N GLY A 13 28.32 -46.86 -28.50
CA GLY A 13 28.52 -48.18 -27.86
C GLY A 13 29.39 -48.05 -26.60
N GLY A 14 28.87 -47.44 -25.53
CA GLY A 14 29.59 -47.26 -24.26
C GLY A 14 28.65 -47.19 -23.06
N ALA A 15 28.69 -48.23 -22.22
CA ALA A 15 27.92 -48.36 -20.99
C ALA A 15 28.50 -47.47 -19.88
N ALA A 16 27.69 -46.57 -19.34
CA ALA A 16 28.03 -45.74 -18.18
C ALA A 16 27.86 -46.54 -16.88
N ARG A 17 28.96 -46.70 -16.13
CA ARG A 17 28.95 -47.17 -14.75
C ARG A 17 28.36 -46.07 -13.86
N ARG A 18 27.44 -46.44 -12.98
CA ARG A 18 26.85 -45.56 -11.96
C ARG A 18 27.73 -45.63 -10.72
N ASP A 19 28.39 -44.52 -10.39
CA ASP A 19 29.07 -44.34 -9.11
C ASP A 19 28.03 -43.94 -8.04
N GLU A 20 27.92 -44.75 -6.99
CA GLU A 20 27.17 -44.46 -5.76
C GLU A 20 27.85 -43.32 -4.97
N PRO A 21 27.10 -42.34 -4.43
CA PRO A 21 27.66 -41.40 -3.48
C PRO A 21 27.67 -42.00 -2.06
N ALA A 22 28.82 -41.88 -1.41
CA ALA A 22 29.13 -42.36 -0.07
C ALA A 22 28.24 -41.76 1.03
N GLU A 23 27.82 -42.65 1.94
CA GLU A 23 27.02 -42.40 3.12
C GLU A 23 27.78 -41.52 4.14
N VAL A 24 27.29 -40.29 4.38
CA VAL A 24 27.83 -39.37 5.38
C VAL A 24 27.38 -39.83 6.78
N ARG A 25 28.32 -40.42 7.53
CA ARG A 25 28.15 -40.73 8.96
C ARG A 25 27.85 -39.46 9.76
N GLY A 26 26.66 -39.41 10.35
CA GLY A 26 26.21 -38.35 11.25
C GLY A 26 27.11 -38.21 12.48
N ARG A 27 27.65 -37.00 12.70
CA ARG A 27 28.25 -36.60 13.97
C ARG A 27 27.12 -36.37 14.99
N ARG A 28 27.14 -37.14 16.08
CA ARG A 28 26.28 -36.92 17.26
C ARG A 28 26.66 -35.59 17.92
N VAL A 29 25.68 -34.70 18.05
CA VAL A 29 25.78 -33.48 18.86
C VAL A 29 25.61 -33.86 20.34
N PRO A 30 26.49 -33.45 21.26
CA PRO A 30 26.30 -33.69 22.69
C PRO A 30 25.20 -32.78 23.26
N ALA A 31 24.36 -33.35 24.12
CA ALA A 31 23.29 -32.64 24.83
C ALA A 31 23.86 -31.61 25.84
N PRO A 32 23.20 -30.46 26.06
CA PRO A 32 23.60 -29.50 27.08
C PRO A 32 23.30 -30.02 28.51
N PRO A 33 24.09 -29.61 29.52
CA PRO A 33 23.90 -30.05 30.90
C PRO A 33 22.61 -29.48 31.50
N ALA A 34 21.95 -30.30 32.31
CA ALA A 34 20.75 -29.94 33.06
C ALA A 34 21.08 -28.93 34.16
N ASP A 35 20.50 -27.73 34.07
CA ASP A 35 20.55 -26.73 35.13
C ASP A 35 19.64 -27.14 36.29
N ARG A 36 20.27 -27.53 37.41
CA ARG A 36 19.64 -27.67 38.72
C ARG A 36 19.82 -26.35 39.48
N GLY A 37 18.91 -25.40 39.25
CA GLY A 37 18.82 -24.14 39.99
C GLY A 37 17.52 -24.07 40.81
N GLY A 38 17.64 -24.11 42.13
CA GLY A 38 16.54 -24.26 43.08
C GLY A 38 15.55 -23.09 43.17
N ARG A 39 14.32 -23.46 43.54
CA ARG A 39 13.22 -22.55 43.93
C ARG A 39 13.65 -21.67 45.11
N ARG A 40 13.48 -20.35 44.99
CA ARG A 40 13.22 -19.47 46.13
C ARG A 40 11.86 -18.82 45.97
N ARG A 41 10.96 -19.14 46.91
CA ARG A 41 9.72 -18.40 47.17
C ARG A 41 10.11 -17.06 47.78
N GLY A 42 9.60 -15.96 47.24
CA GLY A 42 9.74 -14.62 47.81
C GLY A 42 8.81 -13.65 47.09
N ASP A 43 7.78 -13.23 47.82
CA ASP A 43 7.03 -11.97 47.73
C ASP A 43 6.41 -11.53 46.41
N ARG A 44 5.10 -11.79 46.30
CA ARG A 44 4.17 -11.08 45.41
C ARG A 44 3.77 -9.73 46.05
N PRO A 45 3.95 -8.58 45.38
CA PRO A 45 3.30 -7.35 45.78
C PRO A 45 1.79 -7.42 45.51
N ARG A 46 0.98 -6.98 46.48
CA ARG A 46 -0.48 -6.87 46.38
C ARG A 46 -0.88 -5.79 45.36
N PRO A 47 -1.98 -5.94 44.61
CA PRO A 47 -2.50 -4.86 43.78
C PRO A 47 -3.07 -3.73 44.65
N ALA A 48 -2.71 -2.50 44.30
CA ALA A 48 -3.25 -1.29 44.91
C ALA A 48 -4.72 -1.08 44.53
N ARG A 49 -5.51 -0.60 45.50
CA ARG A 49 -6.92 -0.23 45.35
C ARG A 49 -7.09 0.95 44.39
N PRO A 50 -8.13 0.99 43.55
CA PRO A 50 -8.44 2.18 42.74
C PRO A 50 -8.94 3.31 43.66
N GLY A 51 -8.23 4.45 43.61
CA GLY A 51 -8.65 5.70 44.22
C GLY A 51 -9.83 6.31 43.49
N ALA A 52 -10.73 6.91 44.25
CA ALA A 52 -11.94 7.58 43.80
C ALA A 52 -11.61 8.72 42.82
N VAL A 53 -12.21 8.66 41.62
CA VAL A 53 -12.21 9.76 40.66
C VAL A 53 -13.27 10.77 41.08
N SER A 54 -12.83 11.96 41.49
CA SER A 54 -13.68 13.11 41.77
C SER A 54 -14.39 13.57 40.49
N ARG A 55 -15.73 13.61 40.55
CA ARG A 55 -16.59 14.13 39.47
C ARG A 55 -16.40 15.64 39.27
N PRO A 56 -16.27 16.14 38.03
CA PRO A 56 -16.40 17.57 37.76
C PRO A 56 -17.87 18.01 37.85
N ARG A 57 -18.08 19.20 38.44
CA ARG A 57 -19.37 19.88 38.62
C ARG A 57 -19.93 20.38 37.26
N PRO A 58 -21.26 20.45 37.08
CA PRO A 58 -21.86 21.07 35.92
C PRO A 58 -21.78 22.61 36.04
N VAL A 59 -21.30 23.26 34.99
CA VAL A 59 -21.40 24.71 34.79
C VAL A 59 -22.70 25.01 34.06
N ASN A 60 -23.57 25.82 34.67
CA ASN A 60 -24.77 26.36 34.04
C ASN A 60 -24.39 27.38 32.95
N PRO A 61 -25.09 27.42 31.80
CA PRO A 61 -24.92 28.50 30.84
C PRO A 61 -25.63 29.79 31.29
N ALA A 62 -24.97 30.93 31.09
CA ALA A 62 -25.48 32.27 31.32
C ALA A 62 -26.48 32.70 30.23
N PRO A 63 -27.35 33.71 30.49
CA PRO A 63 -28.54 34.00 29.69
C PRO A 63 -28.27 34.88 28.47
N GLY A 64 -29.22 34.81 27.53
CA GLY A 64 -29.15 35.34 26.17
C GLY A 64 -29.00 36.86 26.03
N GLY A 65 -28.37 37.23 24.91
CA GLY A 65 -28.36 38.56 24.34
C GLY A 65 -29.47 38.77 23.30
N PRO A 66 -29.80 40.04 22.98
CA PRO A 66 -31.10 40.41 22.44
C PRO A 66 -31.29 40.14 20.94
N SER A 67 -32.51 39.68 20.65
CA SER A 67 -33.18 39.60 19.36
C SER A 67 -33.25 40.98 18.69
N VAL A 68 -32.74 41.09 17.46
CA VAL A 68 -33.02 42.22 16.56
C VAL A 68 -34.16 41.86 15.64
N ASN A 69 -35.13 42.77 15.61
CA ASN A 69 -36.45 42.65 14.99
C ASN A 69 -36.41 42.87 13.45
N PRO A 70 -37.53 42.61 12.76
CA PRO A 70 -37.60 42.26 11.34
C PRO A 70 -37.86 43.47 10.45
N LEU A 71 -37.51 43.39 9.16
CA LEU A 71 -38.22 44.14 8.12
C LEU A 71 -38.00 43.57 6.72
N SER A 72 -39.13 43.11 6.17
CA SER A 72 -39.58 43.23 4.78
C SER A 72 -38.65 42.75 3.65
N ARG A 73 -39.14 41.79 2.85
CA ARG A 73 -39.53 42.07 1.45
C ARG A 73 -40.27 40.89 0.81
N THR A 74 -41.54 41.19 0.52
CA THR A 74 -42.24 40.94 -0.75
C THR A 74 -42.39 39.50 -1.24
N VAL A 75 -43.62 39.02 -1.07
CA VAL A 75 -44.21 37.85 -1.73
C VAL A 75 -44.48 38.17 -3.20
N ARG A 76 -44.10 37.25 -4.11
CA ARG A 76 -44.82 37.03 -5.38
C ARG A 76 -44.69 35.57 -5.81
N PRO A 77 -45.82 34.85 -6.04
CA PRO A 77 -45.82 33.43 -6.35
C PRO A 77 -45.80 33.19 -7.86
N LEU A 78 -45.25 32.06 -8.32
CA LEU A 78 -45.77 31.35 -9.49
C LEU A 78 -45.15 29.94 -9.63
N LEU A 79 -46.03 28.98 -9.96
CA LEU A 79 -45.80 27.72 -10.69
C LEU A 79 -45.24 26.49 -9.94
N LEU A 80 -46.19 25.77 -9.34
CA LEU A 80 -46.57 24.39 -9.72
C LEU A 80 -45.53 23.63 -10.58
N GLY A 81 -44.69 22.83 -9.92
CA GLY A 81 -43.79 21.85 -10.53
C GLY A 81 -44.00 20.49 -9.88
N THR A 82 -44.62 19.60 -10.64
CA THR A 82 -44.98 18.20 -10.39
C THR A 82 -44.01 17.37 -9.56
N LEU A 83 -44.58 16.70 -8.55
CA LEU A 83 -44.12 15.44 -7.98
C LEU A 83 -43.80 14.42 -9.07
N LEU A 84 -42.55 13.99 -9.18
CA LEU A 84 -42.21 12.65 -9.66
C LEU A 84 -41.19 12.06 -8.70
N GLY A 85 -41.68 11.14 -7.86
CA GLY A 85 -40.88 10.36 -6.95
C GLY A 85 -39.90 9.48 -7.71
N GLY A 86 -38.63 9.87 -7.70
CA GLY A 86 -37.51 8.96 -7.94
C GLY A 86 -37.11 8.36 -6.60
N ALA A 87 -37.73 7.23 -6.24
CA ALA A 87 -37.19 6.35 -5.21
C ALA A 87 -35.86 5.80 -5.74
N LEU A 88 -34.77 6.51 -5.46
CA LEU A 88 -33.42 5.95 -5.50
C LEU A 88 -33.39 4.84 -4.44
N LEU A 89 -33.59 3.61 -4.89
CA LEU A 89 -33.21 2.40 -4.18
C LEU A 89 -31.68 2.39 -4.09
N ALA A 90 -31.14 3.21 -3.20
CA ALA A 90 -29.83 2.99 -2.64
C ALA A 90 -29.91 1.65 -1.90
N SER A 91 -29.54 0.57 -2.59
CA SER A 91 -29.02 -0.62 -1.93
C SER A 91 -27.68 -0.25 -1.29
N GLY A 92 -27.73 0.63 -0.30
CA GLY A 92 -26.71 0.76 0.71
C GLY A 92 -26.89 -0.45 1.62
N CYS A 93 -26.23 -1.56 1.27
CA CYS A 93 -25.82 -2.47 2.31
C CYS A 93 -25.03 -1.63 3.30
N SER A 94 -25.62 -1.42 4.47
CA SER A 94 -25.04 -0.69 5.59
C SER A 94 -23.58 -1.10 5.74
N VAL A 95 -22.72 -0.09 5.85
CA VAL A 95 -21.52 -0.19 6.69
C VAL A 95 -21.96 -0.86 8.00
N ASN A 96 -21.57 -2.12 8.20
CA ASN A 96 -21.96 -2.85 9.40
C ASN A 96 -21.37 -2.10 10.59
N ASN A 97 -22.24 -1.62 11.47
CA ASN A 97 -21.95 -0.89 12.70
C ASN A 97 -21.30 -1.80 13.76
N ASN A 98 -20.13 -2.35 13.44
CA ASN A 98 -19.25 -3.01 14.41
C ASN A 98 -18.11 -2.10 14.89
N GLY A 99 -18.15 -0.81 14.56
CA GLY A 99 -17.16 0.18 14.99
C GLY A 99 -15.90 0.27 14.12
N ASP A 100 -15.87 -0.39 12.97
CA ASP A 100 -14.73 -0.34 12.03
C ASP A 100 -15.11 0.47 10.76
N ASP A 101 -14.28 1.42 10.36
CA ASP A 101 -14.46 2.30 9.19
C ASP A 101 -13.66 1.78 7.98
N GLN A 102 -14.36 1.23 6.98
CA GLN A 102 -13.73 0.71 5.77
C GLN A 102 -13.11 1.80 4.88
N VAL A 103 -13.60 3.04 4.95
CA VAL A 103 -13.05 4.17 4.19
C VAL A 103 -11.70 4.56 4.79
N ALA A 104 -11.64 4.73 6.10
CA ALA A 104 -10.38 4.93 6.82
C ALA A 104 -9.43 3.74 6.61
N GLY A 105 -9.97 2.52 6.68
CA GLY A 105 -9.22 1.29 6.44
C GLY A 105 -8.57 1.22 5.06
N LYS A 106 -9.30 1.63 4.01
CA LYS A 106 -8.74 1.72 2.65
C LYS A 106 -7.63 2.75 2.55
N GLN A 107 -7.83 3.94 3.13
CA GLN A 107 -6.82 5.01 3.13
C GLN A 107 -5.53 4.56 3.81
N LEU A 108 -5.65 3.98 5.00
CA LEU A 108 -4.53 3.44 5.75
C LEU A 108 -3.86 2.27 5.01
N PHE A 109 -4.64 1.37 4.40
CA PHE A 109 -4.10 0.25 3.64
C PHE A 109 -3.22 0.74 2.48
N VAL A 110 -3.70 1.69 1.67
CA VAL A 110 -2.89 2.24 0.56
C VAL A 110 -1.62 2.90 1.08
N SER A 111 -1.74 3.74 2.12
CA SER A 111 -0.61 4.51 2.66
C SER A 111 0.45 3.67 3.40
N LYS A 112 0.04 2.59 4.06
CA LYS A 112 0.90 1.82 4.98
C LYS A 112 1.20 0.39 4.52
N CYS A 113 0.36 -0.19 3.68
CA CYS A 113 0.45 -1.60 3.28
C CYS A 113 0.60 -1.79 1.77
N GLY A 114 0.14 -0.81 0.96
CA GLY A 114 0.03 -0.93 -0.49
C GLY A 114 1.36 -1.04 -1.23
N SER A 115 2.45 -0.53 -0.65
CA SER A 115 3.80 -0.71 -1.17
C SER A 115 4.31 -2.15 -1.06
N CYS A 116 3.73 -2.96 -0.16
CA CYS A 116 4.14 -4.34 0.06
C CYS A 116 3.13 -5.37 -0.44
N HIS A 117 1.83 -5.07 -0.40
CA HIS A 117 0.78 -6.04 -0.69
C HIS A 117 0.01 -5.69 -1.95
N ILE A 118 -0.43 -6.71 -2.69
CA ILE A 118 -1.44 -6.56 -3.74
C ILE A 118 -2.84 -6.73 -3.13
N LEU A 119 -3.69 -5.75 -3.41
CA LEU A 119 -5.14 -5.77 -3.19
C LEU A 119 -5.79 -4.96 -4.31
N GLY A 120 -6.47 -5.64 -5.22
CA GLY A 120 -6.91 -5.07 -6.50
C GLY A 120 -7.91 -3.93 -6.34
N ARG A 121 -8.81 -4.00 -5.36
CA ARG A 121 -9.79 -2.94 -5.06
C ARG A 121 -9.16 -1.67 -4.47
N ALA A 122 -7.96 -1.79 -3.91
CA ALA A 122 -7.14 -0.66 -3.46
C ALA A 122 -6.16 -0.16 -4.55
N ASP A 123 -6.11 -0.81 -5.72
CA ASP A 123 -5.14 -0.56 -6.80
C ASP A 123 -3.67 -0.63 -6.34
N THR A 124 -3.40 -1.45 -5.32
CA THR A 124 -2.07 -1.62 -4.76
C THR A 124 -1.31 -2.72 -5.49
N LYS A 125 -0.02 -2.51 -5.70
CA LYS A 125 0.82 -3.33 -6.59
C LYS A 125 2.09 -3.85 -5.91
N GLY A 126 2.21 -3.69 -4.59
CA GLY A 126 3.37 -4.14 -3.83
C GLY A 126 3.59 -5.64 -3.95
N VAL A 127 4.80 -6.05 -4.33
CA VAL A 127 5.17 -7.46 -4.57
C VAL A 127 6.01 -8.09 -3.46
N THR A 128 6.37 -7.30 -2.44
CA THR A 128 7.21 -7.74 -1.33
C THR A 128 6.48 -8.71 -0.40
N GLY A 129 5.19 -8.47 -0.18
CA GLY A 129 4.28 -9.30 0.59
C GLY A 129 3.33 -10.10 -0.30
N PRO A 130 2.45 -10.93 0.30
CA PRO A 130 1.47 -11.70 -0.44
C PRO A 130 0.46 -10.82 -1.16
N ASN A 131 -0.03 -11.33 -2.28
CA ASN A 131 -1.27 -10.89 -2.90
C ASN A 131 -2.46 -11.36 -2.04
N LEU A 132 -3.17 -10.41 -1.44
CA LEU A 132 -4.24 -10.70 -0.48
C LEU A 132 -5.51 -11.21 -1.16
N ASP A 133 -5.76 -10.84 -2.42
CA ASP A 133 -6.87 -11.40 -3.19
C ASP A 133 -6.69 -12.89 -3.43
N GLU A 134 -5.49 -13.31 -3.84
CA GLU A 134 -5.20 -14.73 -4.06
C GLU A 134 -5.04 -15.52 -2.75
N ALA A 135 -4.42 -14.92 -1.73
CA ALA A 135 -4.21 -15.58 -0.43
C ALA A 135 -5.53 -15.98 0.25
N PHE A 136 -6.57 -15.14 0.16
CA PHE A 136 -7.87 -15.41 0.79
C PHE A 136 -8.89 -16.10 -0.12
N LYS A 137 -8.61 -16.24 -1.43
CA LYS A 137 -9.52 -16.85 -2.40
C LYS A 137 -9.95 -18.27 -2.04
N ARG A 138 -8.98 -19.15 -1.71
CA ARG A 138 -9.29 -20.54 -1.33
C ARG A 138 -9.93 -20.62 0.06
N PRO A 139 -9.39 -19.97 1.12
CA PRO A 139 -10.04 -19.95 2.43
C PRO A 139 -11.51 -19.51 2.39
N LEU A 140 -11.82 -18.44 1.65
CA LEU A 140 -13.20 -17.97 1.51
C LEU A 140 -14.09 -19.00 0.81
N LYS A 141 -13.58 -19.68 -0.23
CA LYS A 141 -14.29 -20.76 -0.90
C LYS A 141 -14.56 -21.96 0.02
N ASP A 142 -13.66 -22.21 0.96
CA ASP A 142 -13.75 -23.31 1.94
C ASP A 142 -14.58 -22.93 3.18
N GLY A 143 -15.18 -21.74 3.22
CA GLY A 143 -16.07 -21.33 4.30
C GLY A 143 -15.38 -20.64 5.49
N PHE A 144 -14.14 -20.17 5.33
CA PHE A 144 -13.43 -19.42 6.38
C PHE A 144 -14.17 -18.16 6.87
N GLY A 145 -15.02 -17.60 6.00
CA GLY A 145 -15.85 -16.43 6.30
C GLY A 145 -15.07 -15.11 6.35
N ARG A 146 -15.80 -14.01 6.22
CA ARG A 146 -15.23 -12.64 6.19
C ARG A 146 -14.69 -12.22 7.56
N ASP A 147 -15.34 -12.61 8.65
CA ASP A 147 -14.85 -12.38 10.01
C ASP A 147 -13.52 -13.09 10.29
N GLY A 148 -13.33 -14.29 9.71
CA GLY A 148 -12.05 -15.00 9.76
C GLY A 148 -10.94 -14.22 9.08
N VAL A 149 -11.20 -13.70 7.86
CA VAL A 149 -10.24 -12.83 7.15
C VAL A 149 -9.92 -11.59 7.99
N ARG A 150 -10.93 -10.91 8.54
CA ARG A 150 -10.74 -9.74 9.42
C ARG A 150 -9.83 -10.09 10.59
N GLY A 151 -10.10 -11.20 11.28
CA GLY A 151 -9.30 -11.67 12.41
C GLY A 151 -7.83 -11.93 12.04
N VAL A 152 -7.59 -12.65 10.93
CA VAL A 152 -6.22 -12.95 10.47
C VAL A 152 -5.45 -11.68 10.10
N VAL A 153 -6.08 -10.79 9.33
CA VAL A 153 -5.44 -9.53 8.90
C VAL A 153 -5.10 -8.65 10.10
N TYR A 154 -6.06 -8.46 11.03
CA TYR A 154 -5.83 -7.69 12.24
C TYR A 154 -4.67 -8.27 13.07
N GLN A 155 -4.67 -9.59 13.31
CA GLN A 155 -3.62 -10.25 14.08
C GLN A 155 -2.24 -10.13 13.40
N GLN A 156 -2.19 -10.26 12.08
CA GLN A 156 -0.94 -10.09 11.33
C GLN A 156 -0.39 -8.66 11.42
N ILE A 157 -1.26 -7.64 11.41
CA ILE A 157 -0.86 -6.23 11.56
C ILE A 157 -0.32 -5.96 12.96
N LYS A 158 -0.98 -6.47 14.01
CA LYS A 158 -0.55 -6.25 15.40
C LYS A 158 0.67 -7.09 15.78
N HIS A 159 0.83 -8.26 15.15
CA HIS A 159 1.84 -9.24 15.50
C HIS A 159 2.53 -9.82 14.26
N PRO A 160 3.25 -8.99 13.47
CA PRO A 160 3.97 -9.49 12.32
C PRO A 160 5.04 -10.50 12.75
N GLN A 161 5.32 -11.47 11.86
CA GLN A 161 6.28 -12.53 12.16
C GLN A 161 7.67 -11.93 12.45
N ILE A 162 8.29 -12.40 13.53
CA ILE A 162 9.65 -12.00 13.90
C ILE A 162 10.61 -12.33 12.76
N GLY A 163 11.37 -11.33 12.31
CA GLY A 163 12.33 -11.47 11.20
C GLY A 163 11.70 -11.40 9.81
N SER A 164 10.39 -11.14 9.69
CA SER A 164 9.78 -10.83 8.40
C SER A 164 10.07 -9.40 7.95
N VAL A 165 9.86 -9.14 6.66
CA VAL A 165 9.96 -7.80 6.06
C VAL A 165 8.82 -6.86 6.46
N MET A 166 7.73 -7.39 7.04
CA MET A 166 6.59 -6.59 7.48
C MET A 166 6.94 -5.81 8.75
N PRO A 167 6.95 -4.46 8.72
CA PRO A 167 7.29 -3.66 9.88
C PRO A 167 6.30 -3.84 11.03
N ARG A 168 6.78 -3.62 12.26
CA ARG A 168 5.94 -3.50 13.46
C ARG A 168 5.38 -2.10 13.59
N ASP A 169 4.29 -1.97 14.36
CA ASP A 169 3.75 -0.68 14.79
C ASP A 169 3.36 0.28 13.64
N LEU A 170 2.89 -0.28 12.52
CA LEU A 170 2.48 0.48 11.33
C LEU A 170 1.28 1.41 11.60
N VAL A 171 0.36 0.95 12.45
CA VAL A 171 -0.86 1.64 12.85
C VAL A 171 -1.20 1.28 14.29
N ASP A 172 -2.03 2.10 14.92
CA ASP A 172 -2.60 1.82 16.24
C ASP A 172 -3.63 0.68 16.18
N ASP A 173 -4.39 0.49 17.26
CA ASP A 173 -5.37 -0.59 17.33
C ASP A 173 -6.58 -0.35 16.42
N GLU A 174 -7.09 0.88 16.39
CA GLU A 174 -8.24 1.29 15.57
C GLU A 174 -7.90 1.16 14.09
N GLY A 175 -6.77 1.72 13.65
CA GLY A 175 -6.33 1.61 12.26
C GLY A 175 -6.11 0.16 11.82
N ALA A 176 -5.64 -0.72 12.71
CA ALA A 176 -5.52 -2.14 12.39
C ALA A 176 -6.88 -2.82 12.16
N ARG A 177 -7.92 -2.44 12.94
CA ARG A 177 -9.28 -2.95 12.77
C ARG A 177 -9.92 -2.44 11.49
N ASP A 178 -9.75 -1.15 11.19
CA ASP A 178 -10.25 -0.52 9.97
C ASP A 178 -9.65 -1.16 8.71
N ILE A 179 -8.32 -1.31 8.67
CA ILE A 179 -7.62 -2.00 7.58
C ILE A 179 -8.17 -3.43 7.45
N ALA A 180 -8.25 -4.17 8.56
CA ALA A 180 -8.72 -5.53 8.53
C ALA A 180 -10.18 -5.65 8.06
N SER A 181 -11.04 -4.71 8.45
CA SER A 181 -12.43 -4.62 8.01
C SER A 181 -12.52 -4.36 6.51
N TYR A 182 -11.72 -3.42 5.99
CA TYR A 182 -11.64 -3.14 4.55
C TYR A 182 -11.14 -4.37 3.78
N VAL A 183 -9.97 -4.91 4.15
CA VAL A 183 -9.37 -6.09 3.49
C VAL A 183 -10.34 -7.27 3.53
N ALA A 184 -10.99 -7.54 4.67
CA ALA A 184 -11.96 -8.60 4.78
C ALA A 184 -13.13 -8.41 3.80
N ALA A 185 -13.64 -7.19 3.64
CA ALA A 185 -14.73 -6.90 2.72
C ALA A 185 -14.36 -7.11 1.25
N VAL A 186 -13.11 -6.78 0.86
CA VAL A 186 -12.71 -6.69 -0.55
C VAL A 186 -11.83 -7.84 -1.04
N ALA A 187 -11.15 -8.57 -0.16
CA ALA A 187 -10.23 -9.63 -0.57
C ALA A 187 -10.95 -10.71 -1.39
N ALA A 188 -10.31 -11.11 -2.50
CA ALA A 188 -10.82 -12.06 -3.49
C ALA A 188 -12.12 -11.61 -4.19
N ALA A 189 -12.57 -10.37 -3.98
CA ALA A 189 -13.70 -9.80 -4.69
C ALA A 189 -13.21 -9.07 -5.94
N GLY A 190 -13.59 -9.56 -7.12
CA GLY A 190 -13.31 -8.85 -8.38
C GLY A 190 -14.08 -7.52 -8.49
N GLY A 191 -13.67 -6.67 -9.42
CA GLY A 191 -14.30 -5.37 -9.70
C GLY A 191 -13.66 -4.20 -8.96
N LYS A 192 -14.35 -3.05 -8.97
CA LYS A 192 -13.88 -1.80 -8.35
C LYS A 192 -14.75 -1.43 -7.15
N ASP A 193 -14.21 -0.64 -6.26
CA ASP A 193 -14.98 -0.06 -5.16
C ASP A 193 -16.01 0.95 -5.68
N GLY A 194 -17.16 1.02 -5.00
CA GLY A 194 -18.24 1.96 -5.27
C GLY A 194 -18.48 2.91 -4.10
N GLY A 195 -19.31 3.93 -4.31
CA GLY A 195 -19.70 4.88 -3.26
C GLY A 195 -18.50 5.54 -2.58
N ALA A 196 -18.54 5.68 -1.25
CA ALA A 196 -17.49 6.32 -0.47
C ALA A 196 -16.12 5.64 -0.60
N LEU A 197 -16.08 4.32 -0.81
CA LEU A 197 -14.82 3.58 -1.02
C LEU A 197 -14.16 3.91 -2.37
N ALA A 198 -14.93 4.26 -3.38
CA ALA A 198 -14.39 4.65 -4.69
C ALA A 198 -13.58 5.95 -4.61
N THR A 199 -13.96 6.86 -3.70
CA THR A 199 -13.35 8.17 -3.52
C THR A 199 -12.45 8.27 -2.29
N ALA A 200 -12.30 7.19 -1.53
CA ALA A 200 -11.54 7.17 -0.28
C ALA A 200 -10.06 7.55 -0.49
N VAL A 201 -9.48 7.11 -1.61
CA VAL A 201 -8.11 7.43 -2.00
C VAL A 201 -8.17 8.32 -3.23
N LYS A 202 -7.72 9.57 -3.08
CA LYS A 202 -7.66 10.51 -4.19
C LYS A 202 -6.53 10.09 -5.11
N SER A 203 -6.86 9.72 -6.35
CA SER A 203 -5.84 9.49 -7.38
C SER A 203 -5.02 10.76 -7.57
N SER A 204 -3.70 10.65 -7.43
CA SER A 204 -2.77 11.73 -7.77
C SER A 204 -2.26 11.64 -9.20
N ALA A 205 -2.41 10.48 -9.86
CA ALA A 205 -1.94 10.25 -11.22
C ALA A 205 -2.50 11.29 -12.20
N SER A 206 -1.60 11.81 -13.04
CA SER A 206 -1.86 12.82 -14.05
C SER A 206 -1.58 12.26 -15.45
N ASP A 207 -2.55 12.41 -16.34
CA ASP A 207 -2.38 12.11 -17.78
C ASP A 207 -1.51 13.16 -18.48
N LYS A 208 -1.30 14.33 -17.85
CA LYS A 208 -0.46 15.38 -18.40
C LYS A 208 1.02 15.08 -18.13
N PRO A 209 1.90 15.30 -19.12
CA PRO A 209 3.34 15.23 -18.92
C PRO A 209 3.82 16.24 -17.88
N ALA A 210 4.82 15.87 -17.09
CA ALA A 210 5.63 16.85 -16.37
C ALA A 210 6.49 17.61 -17.38
N VAL A 211 6.44 18.94 -17.38
CA VAL A 211 7.21 19.76 -18.33
C VAL A 211 8.30 20.49 -17.55
N ALA A 212 9.54 20.42 -18.05
CA ALA A 212 10.65 21.14 -17.45
C ALA A 212 10.47 22.65 -17.64
N GLU A 213 10.65 23.40 -16.55
CA GLU A 213 10.58 24.86 -16.54
C GLU A 213 11.89 25.42 -16.01
N ASN A 214 12.50 26.36 -16.73
CA ASN A 214 13.76 27.00 -16.34
C ASN A 214 14.90 26.02 -16.02
N GLY A 215 14.99 24.91 -16.76
CA GLY A 215 15.99 23.87 -16.54
C GLY A 215 15.69 22.92 -15.38
N VAL A 216 14.53 23.03 -14.74
CA VAL A 216 14.11 22.15 -13.64
C VAL A 216 12.99 21.24 -14.11
N LEU A 217 13.18 19.93 -13.96
CA LEU A 217 12.17 18.91 -14.23
C LEU A 217 11.70 18.28 -12.92
N THR A 218 10.48 18.58 -12.51
CA THR A 218 9.88 18.04 -11.28
C THR A 218 8.92 16.89 -11.59
N ILE A 219 9.20 15.71 -11.04
CA ILE A 219 8.38 14.50 -11.19
C ILE A 219 8.05 13.97 -9.78
N PRO A 220 6.90 14.33 -9.20
CA PRO A 220 6.54 13.90 -7.85
C PRO A 220 6.22 12.40 -7.77
N ALA A 221 6.53 11.77 -6.64
CA ALA A 221 5.95 10.48 -6.25
C ALA A 221 4.49 10.66 -5.80
N ASP A 222 3.69 9.59 -5.85
CA ASP A 222 2.31 9.63 -5.34
C ASP A 222 2.28 9.97 -3.84
N PRO A 223 1.60 11.05 -3.42
CA PRO A 223 1.54 11.46 -2.02
C PRO A 223 0.73 10.48 -1.15
N GLY A 224 -0.12 9.64 -1.76
CA GLY A 224 -0.88 8.60 -1.08
C GLY A 224 -0.07 7.34 -0.76
N GLY A 225 1.16 7.21 -1.25
CA GLY A 225 2.03 6.05 -1.05
C GLY A 225 1.84 4.94 -2.08
N GLN A 226 1.12 5.20 -3.18
CA GLN A 226 1.09 4.27 -4.31
C GLN A 226 2.45 4.21 -4.98
N LEU A 227 2.80 3.03 -5.53
CA LEU A 227 4.06 2.81 -6.23
C LEU A 227 4.02 3.37 -7.65
N LEU A 228 3.90 4.70 -7.77
CA LEU A 228 3.85 5.43 -9.04
C LEU A 228 4.41 6.85 -8.89
N TYR A 229 4.89 7.40 -10.01
CA TYR A 229 5.06 8.84 -10.15
C TYR A 229 3.74 9.47 -10.56
N VAL A 230 3.47 10.69 -10.09
CA VAL A 230 2.29 11.47 -10.47
C VAL A 230 2.18 11.60 -11.98
N ASN A 231 3.30 11.85 -12.66
CA ASN A 231 3.37 11.93 -14.11
C ASN A 231 4.05 10.66 -14.64
N ALA A 232 3.38 9.91 -15.53
CA ALA A 232 3.98 8.77 -16.24
C ALA A 232 4.80 9.19 -17.47
N THR A 233 4.66 10.46 -17.88
CA THR A 233 5.45 11.04 -18.96
C THR A 233 6.04 12.38 -18.52
N ALA A 234 7.19 12.72 -19.08
CA ALA A 234 7.89 13.98 -18.85
C ALA A 234 8.49 14.53 -20.15
N GLN A 235 8.65 15.84 -20.23
CA GLN A 235 9.12 16.57 -21.40
C GLN A 235 10.10 17.65 -20.98
N ALA A 236 11.22 17.78 -21.71
CA ALA A 236 12.21 18.80 -21.45
C ALA A 236 12.95 19.21 -22.73
N PRO A 237 13.50 20.44 -22.81
CA PRO A 237 14.48 20.78 -23.82
C PRO A 237 15.80 20.05 -23.55
N ALA A 238 16.60 19.85 -24.60
CA ALA A 238 17.97 19.37 -24.47
C ALA A 238 18.85 20.37 -23.69
N GLY A 239 19.84 19.83 -22.98
CA GLY A 239 20.77 20.59 -22.14
C GLY A 239 20.81 20.09 -20.70
N SER A 240 21.33 20.94 -19.82
CA SER A 240 21.44 20.63 -18.39
C SER A 240 20.09 20.74 -17.72
N LEU A 241 19.66 19.66 -17.04
CA LEU A 241 18.42 19.61 -16.28
C LEU A 241 18.71 19.26 -14.82
N GLU A 242 18.09 20.01 -13.91
CA GLU A 242 17.93 19.63 -12.50
C GLU A 242 16.65 18.80 -12.38
N VAL A 243 16.80 17.50 -12.11
CA VAL A 243 15.68 16.57 -11.91
C VAL A 243 15.35 16.53 -10.43
N LYS A 244 14.08 16.79 -10.09
CA LYS A 244 13.57 16.79 -8.72
C LYS A 244 12.42 15.82 -8.58
N MET A 245 12.43 15.07 -7.49
CA MET A 245 11.36 14.16 -7.09
C MET A 245 10.91 14.47 -5.66
N PRO A 246 9.85 15.28 -5.51
CA PRO A 246 9.14 15.41 -4.25
C PRO A 246 8.47 14.07 -3.87
N ASN A 247 8.55 13.71 -2.59
CA ASN A 247 7.86 12.58 -2.00
C ASN A 247 7.18 13.04 -0.71
N GLU A 248 5.86 13.14 -0.71
CA GLU A 248 5.08 13.50 0.49
C GLU A 248 4.61 12.28 1.29
N SER A 249 4.85 11.07 0.78
CA SER A 249 4.38 9.83 1.38
C SER A 249 5.37 9.29 2.43
N SER A 250 4.90 8.33 3.23
CA SER A 250 5.76 7.54 4.11
C SER A 250 6.42 6.33 3.42
N VAL A 251 6.28 6.20 2.09
CA VAL A 251 6.90 5.14 1.30
C VAL A 251 8.20 5.70 0.71
N PRO A 252 9.36 5.01 0.88
CA PRO A 252 10.62 5.49 0.32
C PRO A 252 10.56 5.48 -1.21
N HIS A 253 11.04 6.55 -1.82
CA HIS A 253 11.18 6.67 -3.27
C HIS A 253 12.51 7.32 -3.63
N ASP A 254 12.97 7.03 -4.84
CA ASP A 254 14.03 7.73 -5.54
C ASP A 254 13.59 7.95 -7.00
N ILE A 255 14.44 8.62 -7.76
CA ILE A 255 14.32 8.69 -9.21
C ILE A 255 15.67 8.36 -9.85
N VAL A 256 15.64 7.37 -10.73
CA VAL A 256 16.75 6.98 -11.60
C VAL A 256 16.39 7.30 -13.03
N ILE A 257 17.32 7.84 -13.80
CA ILE A 257 17.22 7.93 -15.25
C ILE A 257 18.37 7.15 -15.87
N ASP A 258 18.04 6.12 -16.67
CA ASP A 258 19.02 5.18 -17.23
C ASP A 258 20.15 5.92 -17.97
N GLY A 259 21.38 5.66 -17.56
CA GLY A 259 22.59 6.26 -18.15
C GLY A 259 22.78 7.75 -17.87
N LYS A 260 21.99 8.35 -16.95
CA LYS A 260 22.06 9.78 -16.62
C LYS A 260 22.34 10.07 -15.15
N GLY A 261 21.63 9.39 -14.24
CA GLY A 261 21.83 9.61 -12.81
C GLY A 261 20.76 8.97 -11.95
N GLU A 262 20.99 9.01 -10.64
CA GLU A 262 20.15 8.46 -9.60
C GLU A 262 20.14 9.41 -8.40
N SER A 263 18.97 9.66 -7.83
CA SER A 263 18.83 10.40 -6.58
C SER A 263 19.06 9.49 -5.38
N GLN A 264 19.25 10.08 -4.20
CA GLN A 264 19.10 9.34 -2.95
C GLN A 264 17.65 8.88 -2.76
N GLN A 265 17.45 7.78 -2.03
CA GLN A 265 16.13 7.39 -1.54
C GLN A 265 15.69 8.32 -0.42
N VAL A 266 14.46 8.82 -0.51
CA VAL A 266 13.87 9.75 0.44
C VAL A 266 12.51 9.24 0.89
N THR A 267 12.24 9.31 2.19
CA THR A 267 10.94 9.04 2.81
C THR A 267 10.42 10.35 3.39
N GLY A 268 9.52 11.02 2.68
CA GLY A 268 9.17 12.41 2.99
C GLY A 268 10.27 13.39 2.60
N GLY A 269 9.93 14.43 1.81
CA GLY A 269 10.87 15.47 1.38
C GLY A 269 11.09 15.47 -0.12
N GLU A 270 12.29 15.83 -0.56
CA GLU A 270 12.66 15.94 -1.98
C GLU A 270 14.05 15.34 -2.20
N ALA A 271 14.23 14.64 -3.31
CA ALA A 271 15.53 14.17 -3.78
C ALA A 271 15.68 14.49 -5.27
N GLY A 272 16.91 14.55 -5.76
CA GLY A 272 17.17 14.92 -7.15
C GLY A 272 18.63 14.81 -7.53
N PHE A 273 18.90 15.11 -8.80
CA PHE A 273 20.25 15.20 -9.36
C PHE A 273 20.25 16.11 -10.59
N THR A 274 21.43 16.55 -11.01
CA THR A 274 21.62 17.33 -12.24
C THR A 274 22.36 16.49 -13.28
N ALA A 275 21.90 16.51 -14.53
CA ALA A 275 22.57 15.83 -15.63
C ALA A 275 22.30 16.55 -16.97
N ASP A 276 23.16 16.30 -17.96
CA ASP A 276 22.99 16.80 -19.32
C ASP A 276 22.23 15.79 -20.19
N PHE A 277 21.25 16.29 -20.93
CA PHE A 277 20.39 15.49 -21.79
C PHE A 277 20.50 15.92 -23.24
N ALA A 278 20.82 14.95 -24.11
CA ALA A 278 20.68 15.13 -25.56
C ALA A 278 19.23 14.82 -25.98
N PRO A 279 18.76 15.31 -27.14
CA PRO A 279 17.46 14.93 -27.67
C PRO A 279 17.31 13.41 -27.75
N GLY A 280 16.17 12.90 -27.30
CA GLY A 280 15.94 11.46 -27.20
C GLY A 280 14.85 11.07 -26.22
N LYS A 281 14.69 9.76 -26.01
CA LYS A 281 13.78 9.19 -25.02
C LYS A 281 14.58 8.48 -23.93
N TYR A 282 14.21 8.73 -22.69
CA TYR A 282 14.82 8.16 -21.50
C TYR A 282 13.73 7.56 -20.62
N THR A 283 14.07 6.46 -19.94
CA THR A 283 13.20 5.86 -18.92
C THR A 283 13.61 6.41 -17.57
N TYR A 284 12.64 6.88 -16.79
CA TYR A 284 12.84 7.12 -15.36
C TYR A 284 12.09 6.09 -14.54
N TYR A 285 12.67 5.66 -13.42
CA TYR A 285 12.08 4.64 -12.55
C TYR A 285 12.56 4.75 -11.11
N CYS A 286 11.84 4.10 -10.20
CA CYS A 286 12.24 3.96 -8.81
C CYS A 286 13.07 2.68 -8.62
N SER A 287 14.26 2.80 -8.02
CA SER A 287 15.19 1.69 -7.78
C SER A 287 14.85 0.87 -6.53
N VAL A 288 14.01 1.43 -5.64
CA VAL A 288 13.58 0.74 -4.42
C VAL A 288 13.06 -0.66 -4.77
N PRO A 289 13.53 -1.72 -4.11
CA PRO A 289 13.21 -3.09 -4.48
C PRO A 289 11.70 -3.33 -4.60
N GLY A 290 11.27 -3.86 -5.75
CA GLY A 290 9.86 -4.14 -6.05
C GLY A 290 9.09 -2.97 -6.67
N HIS A 291 9.56 -1.72 -6.56
CA HIS A 291 8.78 -0.55 -6.98
C HIS A 291 8.67 -0.45 -8.52
N ARG A 292 9.78 -0.61 -9.24
CA ARG A 292 9.74 -0.67 -10.71
C ARG A 292 8.90 -1.85 -11.22
N GLN A 293 9.03 -3.03 -10.59
CA GLN A 293 8.24 -4.21 -10.94
C GLN A 293 6.74 -3.99 -10.71
N ALA A 294 6.38 -3.18 -9.71
CA ALA A 294 5.02 -2.74 -9.44
C ALA A 294 4.50 -1.68 -10.43
N GLY A 295 5.36 -1.20 -11.34
CA GLY A 295 5.03 -0.24 -12.39
C GLY A 295 5.47 1.20 -12.12
N MET A 296 6.34 1.45 -11.14
CA MET A 296 6.86 2.79 -10.85
C MET A 296 7.96 3.21 -11.83
N GLU A 297 7.55 3.44 -13.07
CA GLU A 297 8.40 3.96 -14.15
C GLU A 297 7.62 4.89 -15.09
N GLY A 298 8.34 5.70 -15.85
CA GLY A 298 7.78 6.60 -16.85
C GLY A 298 8.80 6.97 -17.93
N THR A 299 8.37 7.79 -18.88
CA THR A 299 9.19 8.18 -20.05
C THR A 299 9.45 9.68 -20.09
N LEU A 300 10.71 10.07 -20.12
CA LEU A 300 11.15 11.44 -20.40
C LEU A 300 11.48 11.57 -21.90
N THR A 301 10.85 12.53 -22.57
CA THR A 301 11.19 12.94 -23.94
C THR A 301 11.95 14.26 -23.92
N VAL A 302 13.14 14.27 -24.48
CA VAL A 302 14.00 15.46 -24.59
C VAL A 302 14.03 15.91 -26.05
N GLN A 303 13.77 17.20 -26.30
CA GLN A 303 13.71 17.79 -27.65
C GLN A 303 14.80 18.84 -27.87
#